data_AF-A0A9D8KYE6-F1
#
_entry.id   AF-A0A9D8KYE6-F1
#
_cell.length_a   1.000
_cell.length_b   1.000
_cell.length_c   1.000
_cell.angle_alpha   90.00
_cell.angle_beta   90.00
_cell.angle_gamma   90.00
#
_symmetry.space_group_name_H-M   'P 1'
#
loop_
_entity.id
_entity.type
_entity.pdbx_description
1 polymer ?
#
loop_
_entity_poly.entity_id
_entity_poly.type
_entity_poly.pdbx_seq_one_letter_code
_entity_poly.pdbx_strand_id
1 'polypeptide(L)'
;LAPFVKFNISIMPFTVPAVTLAVTVLALWLAARIVSASGRLTRPRQPMWTAALPREAVLVLVVAAAIAFAPGAVGYAASAAAGAMAAAAALAGLAVLHAVTLGLNLRVLILVAAYVGTVFLGLPIFLFAIVGIVDTFLNFRARRFGGAPPPSTT
;
A
#
# COMPACT_ATOMS: atom_id res chain seq x y z
N LEU A 1 7.15 -12.90 -30.16
CA LEU A 1 7.34 -13.45 -28.79
C LEU A 1 8.62 -12.95 -28.10
N ALA A 2 9.78 -12.94 -28.75
CA ALA A 2 11.04 -12.40 -28.19
C ALA A 2 10.96 -11.01 -27.52
N PRO A 3 10.27 -9.98 -28.08
CA PRO A 3 10.18 -8.68 -27.41
C PRO A 3 9.33 -8.72 -26.13
N PHE A 4 8.27 -9.52 -26.10
CA PHE A 4 7.43 -9.70 -24.91
C PHE A 4 8.21 -10.38 -23.78
N VAL A 5 8.97 -11.44 -24.08
CA VAL A 5 9.79 -12.13 -23.08
C VAL A 5 10.86 -11.20 -22.52
N LYS A 6 11.56 -10.44 -23.37
CA LYS A 6 12.56 -9.46 -22.93
C LYS A 6 11.96 -8.39 -22.02
N PHE A 7 10.78 -7.89 -22.37
CA PHE A 7 10.05 -6.93 -21.54
C PHE A 7 9.66 -7.51 -20.17
N ASN A 8 9.14 -8.75 -20.13
CA ASN A 8 8.78 -9.40 -18.88
C ASN A 8 10.00 -9.60 -17.98
N ILE A 9 11.12 -10.08 -18.55
CA ILE A 9 12.37 -10.27 -17.81
C ILE A 9 12.90 -8.93 -17.28
N SER A 10 12.80 -7.84 -18.04
CA SER A 10 13.30 -6.53 -17.60
C SER A 10 12.53 -5.94 -16.42
N ILE A 11 11.22 -6.23 -16.31
CA ILE A 11 10.39 -5.68 -15.21
C ILE A 11 10.33 -6.58 -13.98
N MET A 12 10.69 -7.87 -14.11
CA MET A 12 10.65 -8.86 -13.02
C MET A 12 11.33 -8.42 -11.72
N PRO A 13 12.54 -7.81 -11.74
CA PRO A 13 13.19 -7.34 -10.53
C PRO A 13 12.35 -6.35 -9.73
N PHE A 14 11.47 -5.59 -10.39
CA PHE A 14 10.53 -4.68 -9.75
C PHE A 14 9.21 -5.37 -9.38
N THR A 15 8.61 -6.14 -10.31
CA THR A 15 7.25 -6.67 -10.12
C THR A 15 7.19 -7.81 -9.11
N VAL A 16 8.22 -8.67 -9.03
CA VAL A 16 8.23 -9.79 -8.10
C VAL A 16 8.19 -9.31 -6.64
N PRO A 17 9.08 -8.41 -6.17
CA PRO A 17 9.04 -7.92 -4.79
C PRO A 17 7.78 -7.11 -4.47
N ALA A 18 7.23 -6.37 -5.45
CA ALA A 18 5.97 -5.66 -5.30
C ALA A 18 4.81 -6.63 -4.97
N VAL A 19 4.69 -7.70 -5.76
CA VAL A 19 3.66 -8.75 -5.55
C VAL A 19 3.92 -9.51 -4.25
N THR A 20 5.16 -9.91 -3.99
CA THR A 20 5.52 -10.62 -2.76
C THR A 20 5.13 -9.80 -1.54
N LEU A 21 5.45 -8.50 -1.48
CA LEU A 21 5.07 -7.65 -0.37
C LEU A 21 3.54 -7.58 -0.21
N ALA A 22 2.80 -7.42 -1.30
CA ALA A 22 1.33 -7.39 -1.25
C ALA A 22 0.74 -8.70 -0.71
N VAL A 23 1.26 -9.84 -1.15
CA VAL A 23 0.85 -11.17 -0.68
C VAL A 23 1.22 -11.36 0.80
N THR A 24 2.41 -10.93 1.21
CA THR A 24 2.84 -10.99 2.62
C THR A 24 1.92 -10.16 3.52
N VAL A 25 1.59 -8.92 3.12
CA VAL A 25 0.65 -8.08 3.87
C VAL A 25 -0.74 -8.73 3.95
N LEU A 26 -1.22 -9.31 2.86
CA LEU A 26 -2.49 -10.05 2.84
C LEU A 26 -2.46 -11.26 3.78
N ALA A 27 -1.37 -12.03 3.75
CA ALA A 27 -1.18 -13.19 4.63
C ALA A 27 -1.15 -12.78 6.11
N LEU A 28 -0.43 -11.70 6.46
CA LEU A 28 -0.40 -11.14 7.81
C LEU A 28 -1.80 -10.68 8.25
N TRP A 29 -2.54 -10.02 7.36
CA TRP A 29 -3.90 -9.58 7.63
C TRP A 29 -4.84 -10.76 7.91
N LEU A 30 -4.71 -11.84 7.13
CA LEU A 30 -5.52 -13.05 7.27
C LEU A 30 -5.15 -13.80 8.56
N ALA A 31 -3.85 -13.94 8.85
CA ALA A 31 -3.36 -14.50 10.10
C ALA A 31 -3.92 -13.74 11.32
N ALA A 32 -3.86 -12.40 11.29
CA ALA A 32 -4.44 -11.58 12.35
C ALA A 32 -5.97 -11.77 12.48
N ARG A 33 -6.69 -11.99 11.37
CA ARG A 33 -8.13 -12.28 11.39
C ARG A 33 -8.42 -13.61 12.06
N ILE A 34 -7.69 -14.66 11.70
CA ILE A 34 -7.86 -16.01 12.22
C ILE A 34 -7.53 -16.04 13.72
N VAL A 35 -6.36 -15.53 14.12
CA VAL A 35 -5.93 -15.49 15.54
C VAL A 35 -6.91 -14.67 16.40
N SER A 36 -7.44 -13.56 15.87
CA SER A 36 -8.47 -12.77 16.54
C SER A 36 -9.78 -13.54 16.71
N ALA A 37 -10.23 -14.27 15.69
CA ALA A 37 -11.43 -15.10 15.78
C ALA A 37 -11.25 -16.26 16.77
N SER A 38 -10.03 -16.75 16.95
CA SER A 38 -9.69 -17.77 17.96
C SER A 38 -9.54 -17.22 19.38
N GLY A 39 -9.69 -15.91 19.62
CA GLY A 39 -9.51 -15.30 20.94
C GLY A 39 -8.06 -15.29 21.45
N ARG A 40 -7.09 -15.58 20.57
CA ARG A 40 -5.65 -15.69 20.93
C ARG A 40 -4.87 -14.40 20.67
N LEU A 41 -5.52 -13.36 20.16
CA LEU A 41 -4.86 -12.09 19.86
C LEU A 41 -4.79 -11.23 21.12
N THR A 42 -3.59 -11.09 21.69
CA THR A 42 -3.34 -10.34 22.94
C THR A 42 -3.58 -8.83 22.78
N ARG A 43 -3.41 -8.28 21.58
CA ARG A 43 -3.56 -6.86 21.29
C ARG A 43 -4.86 -6.61 20.51
N PRO A 44 -5.61 -5.51 20.77
CA PRO A 44 -6.74 -5.15 19.93
C PRO A 44 -6.30 -5.02 18.47
N ARG A 45 -7.08 -5.62 17.56
CA ARG A 45 -6.77 -5.60 16.14
C ARG A 45 -6.85 -4.16 15.63
N GLN A 46 -5.74 -3.67 15.08
CA GLN A 46 -5.73 -2.37 14.44
C GLN A 46 -6.44 -2.46 13.08
N PRO A 47 -7.34 -1.54 12.75
CA PRO A 47 -8.04 -1.57 11.48
C PRO A 47 -7.10 -1.12 10.34
N MET A 48 -7.20 -1.76 9.17
CA MET A 48 -6.24 -1.54 8.07
C MET A 48 -6.15 -0.10 7.56
N TRP A 49 -7.23 0.69 7.71
CA TRP A 49 -7.24 2.08 7.30
C TRP A 49 -6.34 2.99 8.15
N THR A 50 -5.79 2.50 9.27
CA THR A 50 -4.80 3.21 10.09
C THR A 50 -3.35 2.93 9.65
N ALA A 51 -3.11 2.07 8.67
CA ALA A 51 -1.75 1.76 8.20
C ALA A 51 -1.13 2.97 7.47
N ALA A 52 -0.13 3.61 8.06
CA ALA A 52 0.53 4.79 7.51
C ALA A 52 2.01 4.51 7.25
N LEU A 53 2.53 5.04 6.14
CA LEU A 53 3.95 4.99 5.85
C LEU A 53 4.66 6.13 6.60
N PRO A 54 5.84 5.86 7.18
CA PRO A 54 6.71 6.92 7.70
C PRO A 54 7.38 7.67 6.53
N ARG A 55 7.83 8.91 6.74
CA ARG A 55 8.39 9.76 5.68
C ARG A 55 9.66 9.16 5.07
N GLU A 56 10.42 8.49 5.91
CA GLU A 56 11.64 7.75 5.58
C GLU A 56 11.36 6.66 4.55
N ALA A 57 10.18 6.04 4.58
CA ALA A 57 9.79 5.04 3.58
C ALA A 57 9.65 5.63 2.18
N VAL A 58 9.14 6.87 2.07
CA VAL A 58 9.07 7.57 0.78
C VAL A 58 10.47 7.95 0.29
N LEU A 59 11.36 8.38 1.19
CA LEU A 59 12.75 8.67 0.83
C LEU A 59 13.46 7.42 0.28
N VAL A 60 13.29 6.26 0.94
CA VAL A 60 13.82 4.98 0.47
C VAL A 60 13.27 4.63 -0.90
N LEU A 61 11.96 4.83 -1.15
CA LEU A 61 11.37 4.61 -2.47
C LEU A 61 12.04 5.47 -3.55
N VAL A 62 12.21 6.77 -3.31
CA VAL A 62 12.79 7.71 -4.28
C VAL A 62 14.26 7.36 -4.56
N VAL A 63 15.05 7.10 -3.51
CA VAL A 63 16.47 6.72 -3.67
C VAL A 63 16.60 5.38 -4.38
N ALA A 64 15.81 4.38 -4.02
CA ALA A 64 15.82 3.08 -4.69
C ALA A 64 15.42 3.20 -6.17
N ALA A 65 14.40 4.01 -6.47
CA ALA A 65 13.99 4.29 -7.86
C ALA A 65 15.10 4.98 -8.66
N ALA A 66 15.84 5.92 -8.06
CA ALA A 66 16.98 6.57 -8.72
C ALA A 66 18.14 5.58 -9.00
N ILE A 67 18.48 4.73 -8.03
CA ILE A 67 19.54 3.72 -8.18
C ILE A 67 19.12 2.61 -9.15
N ALA A 68 17.82 2.34 -9.32
CA ALA A 68 17.32 1.32 -10.24
C ALA A 68 17.71 1.56 -11.70
N PHE A 69 18.06 2.79 -12.08
CA PHE A 69 18.59 3.11 -13.42
C PHE A 69 20.06 2.72 -13.62
N ALA A 70 20.77 2.33 -12.55
CA ALA A 70 22.14 1.83 -12.66
C ALA A 70 22.16 0.50 -13.42
N PRO A 71 23.20 0.24 -14.23
CA PRO A 71 23.31 -1.03 -14.94
C PRO A 71 23.68 -2.19 -14.00
N GLY A 72 23.33 -3.40 -14.43
CA GLY A 72 23.77 -4.64 -13.78
C GLY A 72 23.10 -4.94 -12.43
N ALA A 73 23.80 -5.69 -11.58
CA ALA A 73 23.24 -6.24 -10.34
C ALA A 73 22.73 -5.18 -9.36
N VAL A 74 23.39 -4.02 -9.30
CA VAL A 74 22.99 -2.91 -8.42
C VAL A 74 21.62 -2.36 -8.82
N GLY A 75 21.38 -2.14 -10.11
CA GLY A 75 20.08 -1.70 -10.61
C GLY A 75 18.97 -2.69 -10.33
N TYR A 76 19.25 -4.00 -10.47
CA TYR A 76 18.27 -5.04 -10.15
C TYR A 76 17.92 -5.09 -8.65
N ALA A 77 18.92 -4.97 -7.77
CA ALA A 77 18.69 -4.93 -6.32
C ALA A 77 17.89 -3.68 -5.90
N ALA A 78 18.22 -2.52 -6.48
CA ALA A 78 17.49 -1.28 -6.23
C ALA A 78 16.06 -1.34 -6.79
N SER A 79 15.87 -1.95 -7.96
CA SER A 79 14.53 -2.19 -8.54
C SER A 79 13.66 -3.03 -7.62
N ALA A 80 14.24 -4.02 -6.94
CA ALA A 80 13.54 -4.84 -5.97
C ALA A 80 13.04 -4.02 -4.77
N ALA A 81 13.91 -3.19 -4.20
CA ALA A 81 13.53 -2.28 -3.13
C ALA A 81 12.46 -1.27 -3.59
N ALA A 82 12.62 -0.68 -4.79
CA ALA A 82 11.65 0.24 -5.36
C ALA A 82 10.28 -0.41 -5.57
N GLY A 83 10.24 -1.64 -6.09
CA GLY A 83 9.01 -2.41 -6.29
C GLY A 83 8.27 -2.70 -4.99
N ALA A 84 8.97 -3.19 -3.98
CA ALA A 84 8.40 -3.42 -2.66
C ALA A 84 7.84 -2.12 -2.04
N MET A 85 8.61 -1.04 -2.07
CA MET A 85 8.19 0.24 -1.48
C MET A 85 7.06 0.91 -2.26
N ALA A 86 7.01 0.75 -3.58
CA ALA A 86 5.89 1.21 -4.41
C ALA A 86 4.60 0.45 -4.07
N ALA A 87 4.67 -0.87 -3.85
CA ALA A 87 3.53 -1.66 -3.38
C ALA A 87 3.08 -1.23 -1.98
N ALA A 88 4.02 -0.95 -1.07
CA ALA A 88 3.69 -0.43 0.26
C ALA A 88 2.96 0.92 0.19
N ALA A 89 3.44 1.83 -0.67
CA ALA A 89 2.76 3.10 -0.93
C ALA A 89 1.35 2.91 -1.51
N ALA A 90 1.17 1.98 -2.45
CA ALA A 90 -0.14 1.68 -3.02
C ALA A 90 -1.12 1.12 -1.99
N LEU A 91 -0.66 0.24 -1.11
CA LEU A 91 -1.46 -0.28 0.00
C LEU A 91 -1.84 0.83 0.99
N ALA A 92 -0.95 1.79 1.26
CA ALA A 92 -1.30 2.97 2.05
C ALA A 92 -2.34 3.86 1.36
N GLY A 93 -2.27 4.04 0.04
CA GLY A 93 -3.32 4.72 -0.72
C GLY A 93 -4.68 4.02 -0.63
N LEU A 94 -4.70 2.69 -0.70
CA LEU A 94 -5.92 1.91 -0.45
C LEU A 94 -6.42 2.06 1.00
N ALA A 95 -5.51 2.18 1.97
CA ALA A 95 -5.88 2.48 3.36
C ALA A 95 -6.52 3.87 3.49
N VAL A 96 -6.02 4.88 2.77
CA VAL A 96 -6.64 6.20 2.67
C VAL A 96 -8.03 6.09 2.06
N LEU A 97 -8.20 5.36 0.95
CA LEU A 97 -9.52 5.13 0.34
C LEU A 97 -10.51 4.53 1.33
N HIS A 98 -10.08 3.53 2.11
CA HIS A 98 -10.91 2.96 3.16
C HIS A 98 -11.29 4.00 4.21
N ALA A 99 -10.34 4.83 4.64
CA ALA A 99 -10.56 5.85 5.65
C ALA A 99 -11.54 6.94 5.17
N VAL A 100 -11.41 7.41 3.93
CA VAL A 100 -12.25 8.48 3.38
C VAL A 100 -13.66 8.01 2.98
N THR A 101 -13.85 6.70 2.80
CA THR A 101 -15.16 6.12 2.50
C THR A 101 -15.95 5.70 3.76
N LEU A 102 -15.37 5.84 4.95
CA LEU A 102 -16.08 5.59 6.21
C LEU A 102 -17.27 6.54 6.37
N GLY A 103 -18.46 5.98 6.64
CA GLY A 103 -19.72 6.72 6.79
C GLY A 103 -20.49 6.99 5.49
N LEU A 104 -19.96 6.60 4.32
CA LEU A 104 -20.68 6.74 3.05
C LEU A 104 -21.58 5.52 2.77
N ASN A 105 -22.83 5.76 2.35
CA ASN A 105 -23.74 4.69 1.92
C ASN A 105 -23.21 3.90 0.72
N LEU A 106 -22.45 4.56 -0.17
CA LEU A 106 -21.86 3.95 -1.37
C LEU A 106 -20.49 3.29 -1.11
N ARG A 107 -20.06 3.15 0.14
CA ARG A 107 -18.73 2.62 0.50
C ARG A 107 -18.41 1.29 -0.17
N VAL A 108 -19.35 0.34 -0.14
CA VAL A 108 -19.14 -1.00 -0.72
C VAL A 108 -18.90 -0.89 -2.23
N LEU A 109 -19.72 -0.11 -2.93
CA LEU A 109 -19.57 0.10 -4.37
C LEU A 109 -18.21 0.70 -4.72
N ILE A 110 -17.78 1.74 -4.00
CA ILE A 110 -16.49 2.41 -4.23
C ILE A 110 -15.33 1.44 -4.02
N LEU A 111 -15.34 0.68 -2.92
CA LEU A 111 -14.27 -0.27 -2.62
C LEU A 111 -14.24 -1.43 -3.61
N VAL A 112 -15.39 -1.99 -3.98
CA VAL A 112 -15.46 -3.06 -4.99
C VAL A 112 -14.92 -2.56 -6.32
N ALA A 113 -15.34 -1.38 -6.78
CA ALA A 113 -14.85 -0.79 -8.02
C ALA A 113 -13.33 -0.55 -7.97
N ALA A 114 -12.81 -0.05 -6.85
CA ALA A 114 -11.37 0.14 -6.66
C ALA A 114 -10.60 -1.18 -6.71
N TYR A 115 -11.09 -2.23 -6.04
CA TYR A 115 -10.45 -3.55 -6.04
C TYR A 115 -10.48 -4.21 -7.42
N VAL A 116 -11.65 -4.24 -8.06
CA VAL A 116 -11.82 -4.79 -9.42
C VAL A 116 -10.96 -4.01 -10.41
N GLY A 117 -10.99 -2.68 -10.35
CA GLY A 117 -10.14 -1.84 -11.18
C GLY A 117 -8.65 -2.15 -11.00
N THR A 118 -8.20 -2.31 -9.76
CA THR A 118 -6.79 -2.61 -9.46
C THR A 118 -6.38 -3.98 -9.98
N VAL A 119 -7.21 -5.01 -9.80
CA VAL A 119 -6.88 -6.39 -10.19
C VAL A 119 -6.93 -6.58 -11.71
N PHE A 120 -7.94 -6.03 -12.38
CA PHE A 120 -8.17 -6.29 -13.81
C PHE A 120 -7.47 -5.30 -14.74
N LEU A 121 -7.34 -4.03 -14.34
CA LEU A 121 -6.72 -3.01 -15.20
C LEU A 121 -5.26 -2.77 -14.83
N GLY A 122 -4.85 -3.06 -13.59
CA GLY A 122 -3.52 -2.76 -13.05
C GLY A 122 -3.27 -1.26 -12.84
N LEU A 123 -3.71 -0.40 -13.77
CA LEU A 123 -3.51 1.05 -13.77
C LEU A 123 -3.89 1.76 -12.45
N PRO A 124 -5.00 1.43 -11.77
CA PRO A 124 -5.36 2.10 -10.52
C PRO A 124 -4.34 1.94 -9.40
N ILE A 125 -3.48 0.91 -9.43
CA ILE A 125 -2.45 0.71 -8.40
C ILE A 125 -1.48 1.90 -8.33
N PHE A 126 -1.18 2.52 -9.48
CA PHE A 126 -0.30 3.68 -9.54
C PHE A 126 -0.95 4.91 -8.93
N LEU A 127 -2.26 5.10 -9.14
CA LEU A 127 -3.02 6.19 -8.50
C LEU A 127 -3.00 6.03 -6.98
N PHE A 128 -3.20 4.81 -6.48
CA PHE A 128 -3.12 4.56 -5.05
C PHE A 128 -1.70 4.74 -4.50
N ALA A 129 -0.66 4.38 -5.25
CA ALA A 129 0.72 4.64 -4.84
C ALA A 129 0.97 6.14 -4.63
N ILE A 130 0.53 6.97 -5.58
CA ILE A 130 0.61 8.42 -5.48
C ILE A 130 -0.16 8.92 -4.25
N VAL A 131 -1.41 8.45 -4.06
CA VAL A 131 -2.22 8.84 -2.90
C VAL A 131 -1.54 8.49 -1.58
N GLY A 132 -0.92 7.32 -1.47
CA GLY A 132 -0.19 6.91 -0.26
C GLY A 132 1.06 7.78 0.01
N ILE A 133 1.81 8.12 -1.04
CA ILE A 133 2.94 9.05 -0.93
C ILE A 133 2.46 10.42 -0.45
N VAL A 134 1.41 10.97 -1.07
CA VAL A 134 0.89 12.29 -0.72
C VAL A 134 0.34 12.32 0.72
N ASP A 135 -0.38 11.28 1.15
CA ASP A 135 -0.89 11.16 2.52
C ASP A 135 0.23 11.16 3.57
N THR A 136 1.41 10.65 3.24
CA THR A 136 2.58 10.63 4.14
C THR A 136 3.06 12.04 4.52
N PHE A 137 2.84 13.01 3.63
CA PHE A 137 3.18 14.42 3.88
C PHE A 137 1.99 15.24 4.38
N LEU A 138 0.79 14.98 3.85
CA LEU A 138 -0.39 15.81 4.10
C LEU A 138 -1.28 15.32 5.26
N ASN A 139 -1.08 14.07 5.71
CA ASN A 139 -1.82 13.40 6.78
C ASN A 139 -3.35 13.56 6.62
N PHE A 140 -3.91 13.22 5.45
CA PHE A 140 -5.34 13.39 5.17
C PHE A 140 -6.21 12.68 6.20
N ARG A 141 -5.75 11.54 6.70
CA ARG A 141 -6.44 10.76 7.73
C ARG A 141 -6.45 11.45 9.09
N ALA A 142 -5.34 12.05 9.51
CA ALA A 142 -5.27 12.79 10.77
C ALA A 142 -6.18 14.03 10.75
N ARG A 143 -6.37 14.67 9.59
CA ARG A 143 -7.31 15.79 9.44
C ARG A 143 -8.77 15.37 9.58
N ARG A 144 -9.13 14.18 9.09
CA ARG A 144 -10.50 13.64 9.17
C ARG A 144 -10.86 13.10 10.56
N PHE A 145 -9.90 12.48 11.26
CA PHE A 145 -10.14 11.87 12.58
C PHE A 145 -9.60 12.70 13.77
N GLY A 146 -8.74 13.69 13.53
CA GLY A 146 -8.16 14.58 14.54
C GLY A 146 -9.00 15.84 14.82
N GLY A 147 -10.18 15.97 14.20
CA GLY A 147 -11.16 17.01 14.50
C GLY A 147 -12.19 16.63 15.56
N ALA A 148 -12.01 15.48 16.24
CA ALA A 148 -12.86 15.12 17.37
C ALA A 148 -12.59 16.08 18.54
N PRO A 149 -13.62 16.72 19.14
CA PRO A 149 -13.44 17.54 20.33
C PRO A 149 -12.72 16.75 21.42
N PRO A 150 -11.87 17.38 22.26
CA PRO A 150 -11.31 16.70 23.42
C PRO A 150 -12.46 16.07 24.23
N PRO A 151 -12.29 14.85 24.76
CA PRO A 151 -13.34 14.20 25.53
C PRO A 151 -13.75 15.13 26.66
N SER A 152 -15.04 15.51 26.68
CA SER A 152 -15.62 16.29 27.76
C SER A 152 -15.52 15.46 29.03
N THR A 153 -14.59 15.83 29.90
CA THR A 153 -14.51 15.31 31.26
C THR A 153 -15.68 15.87 32.05
N THR A 154 -16.77 15.13 32.09
CA THR A 154 -17.86 15.27 33.08
C THR A 154 -18.36 13.89 33.44
#